data_AF-A0A6J5DTG2-F1
#
_entry.id   AF-A0A6J5DTG2-F1
#
_cell.length_a   1.000
_cell.length_b   1.000
_cell.length_c   1.000
_cell.angle_alpha   90.00
_cell.angle_beta   90.00
_cell.angle_gamma   90.00
#
_symmetry.space_group_name_H-M   'P 1'
#
loop_
_entity.id
_entity.type
_entity.pdbx_description
1 polymer ?
#
loop_
_entity_poly.entity_id
_entity_poly.type
_entity_poly.pdbx_seq_one_letter_code
_entity_poly.pdbx_strand_id
1 'polypeptide(L)'
;MWSGDMHKRFPIIDTVWLVGLAEKNERDAQQLATRRAENVMAALGQFSIRGEKSDFMGHIFKPDEFGQSGRRVEVNVSPGCPDHCCPNLNPIPRTH
;
A
#
# COMPACT_ATOMS: atom_id res chain seq x y z
N MET A 1 14.15 13.09 1.13
CA MET A 1 12.92 12.70 1.85
C MET A 1 12.33 11.51 1.11
N TRP A 2 11.99 10.41 1.79
CA TRP A 2 11.61 9.14 1.17
C TRP A 2 10.49 9.26 0.12
N SER A 3 9.47 10.08 0.38
CA SER A 3 8.34 10.27 -0.56
C SER A 3 8.74 10.84 -1.92
N GLY A 4 9.68 11.79 -1.93
CA GLY A 4 10.22 12.35 -3.17
C GLY A 4 11.05 11.33 -3.96
N ASP A 5 11.76 10.44 -3.26
CA ASP A 5 12.53 9.37 -3.90
C ASP A 5 11.60 8.30 -4.50
N MET A 6 10.48 8.00 -3.84
CA MET A 6 9.45 7.10 -4.38
C MET A 6 8.81 7.66 -5.64
N HIS A 7 8.42 8.95 -5.65
CA HIS A 7 7.87 9.58 -6.86
C HIS A 7 8.82 9.57 -8.04
N LYS A 8 10.12 9.78 -7.80
CA LYS A 8 11.13 9.75 -8.87
C LYS A 8 11.33 8.35 -9.45
N ARG A 9 11.30 7.32 -8.59
CA ARG A 9 11.51 5.93 -9.01
C ARG A 9 10.26 5.29 -9.62
N PHE A 10 9.10 5.64 -9.09
CA PHE A 10 7.80 5.07 -9.43
C PHE A 10 6.83 6.20 -9.74
N PRO A 11 6.94 6.83 -10.93
CA PRO A 11 6.07 7.94 -11.33
C PRO A 11 4.61 7.50 -11.48
N ILE A 12 4.39 6.20 -11.70
CA ILE A 12 3.07 5.58 -11.72
C ILE A 12 3.03 4.61 -10.54
N ILE A 13 2.03 4.79 -9.68
CA ILE A 13 1.75 3.91 -8.55
C ILE A 13 0.41 3.26 -8.83
N ASP A 14 0.40 1.95 -9.03
CA ASP A 14 -0.83 1.20 -9.29
C ASP A 14 -1.58 0.96 -7.97
N THR A 15 -0.86 0.43 -6.98
CA THR A 15 -1.47 0.03 -5.70
C THR A 15 -0.72 0.64 -4.52
N VAL A 16 -1.47 1.19 -3.57
CA VAL A 16 -0.99 1.54 -2.22
C VAL A 16 -1.84 0.76 -1.22
N TRP A 17 -1.21 -0.19 -0.52
CA TRP A 17 -1.90 -1.07 0.41
C TRP A 17 -1.28 -0.99 1.81
N LEU A 18 -2.10 -0.68 2.80
CA LEU A 18 -1.64 -0.51 4.17
C LEU A 18 -2.20 -1.58 5.09
N VAL A 19 -1.32 -2.16 5.88
CA VAL A 19 -1.70 -3.04 6.99
C VAL A 19 -1.26 -2.39 8.28
N GLY A 20 -2.23 -1.87 9.03
CA GLY A 20 -1.99 -1.44 10.40
C GLY A 20 -1.95 -2.63 11.32
N LEU A 21 -1.00 -2.64 12.24
CA LEU A 21 -0.82 -3.70 13.21
C LEU A 21 -1.03 -3.15 14.62
N ALA A 22 -1.52 -4.02 15.50
CA ALA A 22 -1.55 -3.79 16.93
C ALA A 22 -1.20 -5.06 17.70
N GLU A 23 -0.57 -4.90 18.85
CA GLU A 23 -0.33 -6.00 19.78
C GLU A 23 -1.65 -6.45 20.39
N LYS A 24 -1.77 -7.75 20.70
CA LYS A 24 -2.99 -8.33 21.28
C LYS A 24 -3.39 -7.68 22.62
N ASN A 25 -2.42 -7.15 23.37
CA ASN A 25 -2.63 -6.51 24.66
C ASN A 25 -2.94 -5.01 24.57
N GLU A 26 -2.96 -4.43 23.37
CA GLU A 26 -3.39 -3.04 23.20
C GLU A 26 -4.90 -2.92 23.37
N ARG A 27 -5.34 -1.81 23.96
CA ARG A 27 -6.75 -1.53 24.15
C ARG A 27 -7.43 -1.36 22.80
N ASP A 28 -8.54 -2.08 22.60
CA ASP A 28 -9.31 -2.09 21.34
C ASP A 28 -8.41 -2.37 20.13
N ALA A 29 -7.46 -3.31 20.27
CA ALA A 29 -6.35 -3.52 19.35
C ALA A 29 -6.74 -3.59 17.86
N GLN A 30 -7.86 -4.23 17.52
CA GLN A 30 -8.33 -4.33 16.14
C GLN A 30 -8.70 -2.95 15.57
N GLN A 31 -9.42 -2.14 16.35
CA GLN A 31 -9.79 -0.79 15.95
C GLN A 31 -8.58 0.13 15.92
N LEU A 32 -7.65 -0.03 16.88
CA LEU A 32 -6.39 0.69 16.92
C LEU A 32 -5.54 0.40 15.67
N ALA A 33 -5.42 -0.87 15.28
CA ALA A 33 -4.69 -1.29 14.09
C ALA A 33 -5.29 -0.66 12.83
N THR A 34 -6.61 -0.75 12.63
CA THR A 34 -7.29 -0.11 11.49
C THR A 34 -7.06 1.41 11.48
N ARG A 35 -7.16 2.07 12.64
CA ARG A 35 -6.99 3.52 12.73
C ARG A 35 -5.55 3.97 12.46
N ARG A 36 -4.55 3.16 12.84
CA ARG A 36 -3.15 3.40 12.46
C ARG A 36 -3.01 3.37 10.93
N ALA A 37 -3.57 2.37 10.27
CA ALA A 37 -3.53 2.25 8.81
C ALA A 37 -4.21 3.45 8.13
N GLU A 38 -5.40 3.82 8.59
CA GLU A 38 -6.17 4.96 8.09
C GLU A 38 -5.40 6.29 8.23
N ASN A 39 -4.81 6.54 9.40
CA ASN A 39 -4.02 7.74 9.65
C ASN A 39 -2.80 7.84 8.72
N VAL A 40 -2.12 6.71 8.47
CA VAL A 40 -0.97 6.67 7.56
C VAL A 40 -1.43 6.84 6.11
N MET A 41 -2.55 6.26 5.70
CA MET A 41 -3.14 6.49 4.37
C MET A 41 -3.40 7.98 4.14
N ALA A 42 -4.01 8.66 5.12
CA ALA A 42 -4.27 10.10 5.06
C ALA A 42 -2.97 10.91 4.95
N ALA A 43 -1.94 10.54 5.71
CA ALA A 43 -0.63 11.19 5.66
C ALA A 43 0.08 11.00 4.30
N LEU A 44 0.10 9.78 3.76
CA LEU A 44 0.64 9.50 2.41
C LEU A 44 -0.06 10.34 1.34
N GLY A 45 -1.38 10.50 1.49
CA GLY A 45 -2.17 11.34 0.62
C GLY A 45 -1.81 12.83 0.65
N GLN A 46 -1.16 13.35 1.70
CA GLN A 46 -0.64 14.73 1.74
C GLN A 46 0.65 14.89 0.94
N PHE A 47 1.37 13.78 0.70
CA PHE A 47 2.61 13.75 -0.09
C PHE A 47 2.40 13.19 -1.51
N SER A 48 1.15 13.18 -1.98
CA SER A 48 0.76 12.65 -3.29
C SER A 48 1.09 11.17 -3.53
N ILE A 49 1.41 10.39 -2.49
CA ILE A 49 1.60 8.95 -2.61
C ILE A 49 0.22 8.28 -2.57
N ARG A 50 -0.35 8.04 -3.75
CA ARG A 50 -1.64 7.38 -3.93
C ARG A 50 -1.57 6.46 -5.13
N GLY A 51 -2.13 5.26 -5.00
CA GLY A 51 -2.30 4.34 -6.11
C GLY A 51 -3.68 4.51 -6.75
N GLU A 52 -3.84 4.08 -8.00
CA GLU A 52 -5.16 3.95 -8.64
C GLU A 52 -6.11 3.06 -7.81
N LYS A 53 -5.55 2.03 -7.18
CA LYS A 53 -6.23 1.18 -6.20
C LYS A 53 -5.54 1.34 -4.85
N SER A 54 -6.18 2.07 -3.95
CA SER A 54 -5.67 2.30 -2.60
C SER A 54 -6.65 1.78 -1.58
N ASP A 55 -6.16 1.03 -0.59
CA ASP A 55 -7.00 0.49 0.49
C ASP A 55 -6.15 0.16 1.72
N PHE A 56 -6.81 -0.06 2.85
CA PHE A 56 -6.17 -0.33 4.13
C PHE A 56 -6.95 -1.31 4.99
N MET A 57 -6.25 -2.01 5.87
CA MET A 57 -6.86 -2.86 6.89
C MET A 57 -6.05 -2.88 8.18
N GLY A 58 -6.72 -3.29 9.26
CA GLY A 58 -6.10 -3.54 10.55
C GLY A 58 -5.98 -5.04 10.82
N HIS A 59 -4.87 -5.45 11.47
CA HIS A 59 -4.69 -6.80 11.96
C HIS A 59 -4.09 -6.82 13.37
N ILE A 60 -4.49 -7.83 14.15
CA ILE A 60 -3.79 -8.17 15.39
C ILE A 60 -2.50 -8.90 15.02
N PHE A 61 -1.38 -8.35 15.47
CA PHE A 61 -0.06 -8.91 15.22
C PHE A 61 0.11 -10.27 15.90
N LYS A 62 0.68 -11.21 15.15
CA LYS A 62 1.17 -12.48 15.68
C LYS A 62 2.69 -12.40 15.75
N PRO A 63 3.29 -12.53 16.94
CA PRO A 63 4.74 -12.51 17.08
C PRO A 63 5.41 -13.50 16.14
N ASP A 64 6.48 -13.05 15.50
CA ASP A 64 7.35 -13.88 14.68
C ASP A 64 8.68 -14.15 15.42
N GLU A 65 9.50 -15.02 14.85
CA GLU A 65 10.82 -15.37 15.37
C GLU A 65 11.83 -14.19 15.33
N PHE A 66 11.48 -13.11 14.64
CA PHE A 66 12.34 -11.93 14.45
C PHE A 66 12.12 -10.85 15.50
N GLY A 67 11.21 -11.06 16.46
CA GLY A 67 10.97 -10.14 17.56
C GLY A 67 10.44 -8.77 17.11
N GLN A 68 9.73 -8.73 15.98
CA GLN A 68 9.17 -7.48 15.47
C GLN A 68 8.06 -6.96 16.38
N SER A 69 7.95 -5.63 16.51
CA SER A 69 6.85 -4.99 17.25
C SER A 69 5.61 -4.88 16.37
N GLY A 70 4.48 -5.39 16.83
CA GLY A 70 3.17 -5.22 16.21
C GLY A 70 2.64 -3.78 16.26
N ARG A 71 3.31 -2.85 16.93
CA ARG A 71 2.91 -1.43 16.98
C ARG A 71 3.40 -0.64 15.77
N ARG A 72 2.97 -1.04 14.58
CA ARG A 72 3.45 -0.46 13.31
C ARG A 72 2.39 -0.41 12.23
N VAL A 73 2.72 0.21 11.10
CA VAL A 73 1.97 0.11 9.85
C VAL A 73 2.95 -0.38 8.79
N GLU A 74 2.52 -1.38 8.04
CA GLU A 74 3.24 -1.87 6.88
C GLU A 74 2.66 -1.20 5.64
N VAL A 75 3.52 -0.53 4.87
CA VAL A 75 3.14 0.22 3.67
C VAL A 75 3.68 -0.52 2.46
N ASN A 76 2.77 -1.04 1.63
CA ASN A 76 3.11 -1.70 0.38
C ASN A 76 2.79 -0.74 -0.77
N VAL A 77 3.77 -0.47 -1.61
CA VAL A 77 3.64 0.40 -2.78
C VAL A 77 4.04 -0.41 -4.00
N SER A 78 3.09 -0.66 -4.89
CA SER A 78 3.34 -1.37 -6.13
C SER A 78 3.44 -0.37 -7.28
N PRO A 79 4.54 -0.39 -8.06
CA PRO A 79 4.65 0.46 -9.23
C PRO A 79 3.60 0.05 -10.27
N GLY A 80 3.05 1.04 -10.96
CA GLY A 80 2.25 0.81 -12.14
C GLY A 80 3.10 0.72 -13.40
N CYS A 81 2.54 0.12 -14.44
CA CYS A 81 3.19 0.07 -15.75
C CYS A 81 2.94 1.35 -16.54
N PRO A 82 3.96 1.90 -17.22
CA PRO A 82 3.74 2.88 -18.29
C PRO A 82 2.74 2.33 -19.31
N ASP A 83 1.85 3.19 -19.79
CA ASP A 83 0.87 2.87 -20.85
C ASP A 83 -0.07 1.69 -20.55
N HIS A 84 -0.47 1.53 -19.27
CA HIS A 84 -1.56 0.63 -18.87
C HIS A 84 -1.38 -0.83 -19.33
N CYS A 85 -0.13 -1.31 -19.41
CA CYS A 85 0.20 -2.64 -19.95
C CYS A 85 -0.44 -2.87 -21.33
N CYS A 86 0.11 -2.26 -22.39
CA CYS A 86 -0.12 -2.62 -23.80
C CYS A 86 -1.53 -3.19 -24.10
N PRO A 87 -2.53 -2.39 -24.52
CA PRO A 87 -3.88 -2.90 -24.81
C PRO A 87 -3.98 -3.92 -25.97
N ASN A 88 -2.86 -4.27 -26.62
CA ASN A 88 -2.82 -5.15 -27.79
C ASN A 88 -1.82 -6.31 -27.59
N LEU A 89 -2.22 -7.35 -26.85
CA LEU A 89 -1.52 -8.65 -26.89
C LEU A 89 -2.13 -9.61 -27.93
N ASN A 90 -3.17 -9.21 -28.67
CA ASN A 90 -3.70 -9.94 -29.82
C ASN A 90 -4.19 -8.97 -30.90
N PRO A 91 -3.38 -8.61 -31.90
CA PRO A 91 -3.91 -7.99 -33.09
C PRO A 91 -4.81 -9.02 -33.80
N ILE A 92 -6.12 -8.77 -33.80
CA ILE A 92 -7.04 -9.49 -34.70
C ILE A 92 -6.50 -9.27 -36.12
N PRO A 93 -6.14 -10.32 -36.89
CA PRO A 93 -5.63 -10.14 -38.24
C PRO A 93 -6.71 -9.43 -39.06
N ARG A 94 -6.38 -8.26 -39.62
CA ARG A 94 -7.24 -7.62 -40.62
C ARG A 94 -7.19 -8.49 -41.87
N THR A 95 -8.23 -9.28 -42.11
CA THR A 95 -8.46 -9.93 -43.39
C THR A 95 -8.66 -8.84 -44.44
N HIS A 96 -7.78 -8.82 -45.43
CA HIS A 96 -7.79 -7.89 -46.55
C HIS A 96 -8.52 -8.47 -47.75
#